data_AF-A0A514EEM9-F1
#
_entry.id   AF-A0A514EEM9-F1
#
_cell.length_a   1.000
_cell.length_b   1.000
_cell.length_c   1.000
_cell.angle_alpha   90.00
_cell.angle_beta   90.00
_cell.angle_gamma   90.00
#
_symmetry.space_group_name_H-M   'P 1'
#
loop_
_entity.id
_entity.type
_entity.pdbx_description
1 polymer ?
#
loop_
_entity_poly.entity_id
_entity_poly.type
_entity_poly.pdbx_seq_one_letter_code
_entity_poly.pdbx_strand_id
1 'polypeptide(L)'
;MEISFSFSHLQRRASAVSAAVLLCAMFVASDASAAEVGRTRVTGAMLGPGEDNKTVSDQQVFNAFWGNAYRSCRIYHSDTKSVGLVSYTVNSRDLQGHYNVTSMWVCKNNP
;
A
#
# COMPACT_ATOMS: atom_id res chain seq x y z
N MET A 1 15.85 -34.65 67.29
CA MET A 1 17.29 -34.45 67.48
C MET A 1 17.97 -34.99 66.24
N GLU A 2 18.77 -34.13 65.61
CA GLU A 2 19.74 -34.36 64.53
C GLU A 2 19.19 -34.61 63.11
N ILE A 3 19.79 -33.84 62.20
CA ILE A 3 19.43 -33.51 60.83
C ILE A 3 20.45 -34.19 59.92
N SER A 4 20.06 -34.62 58.72
CA SER A 4 20.88 -34.42 57.50
C SER A 4 20.21 -34.99 56.26
N PHE A 5 19.72 -34.09 55.40
CA PHE A 5 19.50 -34.38 53.99
C PHE A 5 20.82 -34.12 53.27
N SER A 6 21.45 -35.18 52.75
CA SER A 6 22.63 -35.09 51.89
C SER A 6 22.26 -35.65 50.53
N PHE A 7 21.82 -34.76 49.62
CA PHE A 7 21.72 -35.07 48.20
C PHE A 7 22.94 -34.47 47.50
N SER A 8 24.04 -35.21 47.58
CA SER A 8 25.17 -35.03 46.67
C SER A 8 25.08 -36.12 45.62
N HIS A 9 24.76 -35.77 44.37
CA HIS A 9 25.73 -35.89 43.29
C HIS A 9 25.13 -35.39 41.98
N LEU A 10 25.69 -34.25 41.58
CA LEU A 10 25.70 -33.65 40.26
C LEU A 10 26.08 -34.64 39.14
N GLN A 11 25.82 -34.14 37.94
CA GLN A 11 26.31 -34.55 36.61
C GLN A 11 25.28 -35.38 35.83
N ARG A 12 24.95 -35.03 34.59
CA ARG A 12 25.81 -34.40 33.58
C ARG A 12 24.96 -33.76 32.49
N ARG A 13 25.36 -32.54 32.15
CA ARG A 13 24.93 -31.68 31.03
C ARG A 13 24.33 -32.44 29.85
N ALA A 14 23.04 -32.21 29.58
CA ALA A 14 22.42 -32.58 28.33
C ALA A 14 22.50 -31.40 27.35
N SER A 15 23.29 -31.65 26.31
CA SER A 15 23.04 -31.28 24.90
C SER A 15 23.01 -29.80 24.53
N ALA A 16 24.05 -29.44 23.76
CA ALA A 16 24.19 -28.23 22.98
C ALA A 16 22.94 -27.95 22.11
N VAL A 17 22.33 -26.79 22.32
CA VAL A 17 21.34 -26.22 21.40
C VAL A 17 22.12 -25.61 20.22
N SER A 18 22.02 -26.23 19.05
CA SER A 18 22.59 -25.70 17.81
C SER A 18 21.75 -24.55 17.26
N ALA A 19 22.48 -23.60 16.68
CA ALA A 19 22.10 -22.40 15.95
C ALA A 19 20.78 -22.45 15.15
N ALA A 20 20.00 -21.39 15.27
CA ALA A 20 19.06 -20.96 14.22
C ALA A 20 19.50 -19.57 13.73
N VAL A 21 19.86 -19.54 12.45
CA VAL A 21 20.37 -18.39 11.69
C VAL A 21 19.27 -17.33 11.57
N LEU A 22 19.48 -16.15 12.15
CA LEU A 22 18.68 -14.96 11.84
C LEU A 22 19.07 -14.48 10.44
N LEU A 23 18.40 -15.00 9.41
CA LEU A 23 18.39 -14.41 8.08
C LEU A 23 17.63 -13.09 8.17
N CYS A 24 18.32 -11.99 8.45
CA CYS A 24 17.82 -10.66 8.14
C CYS A 24 17.67 -10.60 6.61
N ALA A 25 16.45 -10.80 6.13
CA ALA A 25 16.09 -10.55 4.75
C ALA A 25 16.36 -9.06 4.47
N MET A 26 17.48 -8.77 3.82
CA MET A 26 17.72 -7.48 3.20
C MET A 26 16.76 -7.38 2.02
N PHE A 27 15.57 -6.85 2.26
CA PHE A 27 14.80 -6.23 1.20
C PHE A 27 15.60 -4.99 0.79
N VAL A 28 16.52 -5.17 -0.14
CA VAL A 28 17.00 -4.05 -0.95
C VAL A 28 15.76 -3.57 -1.69
N ALA A 29 15.07 -2.58 -1.11
CA ALA A 29 14.14 -1.76 -1.84
C ALA A 29 15.00 -1.05 -2.88
N SER A 30 15.17 -1.70 -4.03
CA SER A 30 15.59 -1.00 -5.23
C SER A 30 14.45 -0.03 -5.50
N ASP A 31 14.64 1.22 -5.11
CA ASP A 31 13.89 2.35 -5.66
C ASP A 31 14.27 2.47 -7.14
N ALA A 32 13.88 1.46 -7.93
CA ALA A 32 13.63 1.65 -9.34
C ALA A 32 12.47 2.62 -9.38
N SER A 33 12.80 3.91 -9.39
CA SER A 33 11.87 4.99 -9.63
C SER A 33 10.98 4.56 -10.78
N ALA A 34 9.72 4.28 -10.46
CA ALA A 34 8.82 3.64 -11.39
C ALA A 34 8.74 4.52 -12.64
N ALA A 35 9.26 4.02 -13.76
CA ALA A 35 9.39 4.84 -14.96
C ALA A 35 7.99 5.20 -15.45
N GLU A 36 7.73 6.51 -15.55
CA GLU A 36 6.51 7.02 -16.15
C GLU A 36 6.50 6.62 -17.62
N VAL A 37 5.51 5.80 -18.00
CA VAL A 37 5.31 5.35 -19.40
C VAL A 37 4.20 6.11 -20.10
N GLY A 38 3.41 6.87 -19.36
CA GLY A 38 2.38 7.73 -19.91
C GLY A 38 1.45 8.33 -18.85
N ARG A 39 0.43 9.03 -19.32
CA ARG A 39 -0.61 9.63 -18.48
C ARG A 39 -1.99 9.38 -19.05
N THR A 40 -2.98 9.22 -18.16
CA THR A 40 -4.38 9.12 -18.53
C THR A 40 -5.23 10.07 -17.70
N ARG A 41 -6.33 10.53 -18.28
CA ARG A 41 -7.38 11.26 -17.57
C ARG A 41 -8.54 10.30 -17.26
N VAL A 42 -9.13 10.42 -16.08
CA VAL A 42 -10.34 9.69 -15.69
C VAL A 42 -11.35 10.69 -15.13
N THR A 43 -12.57 10.66 -15.68
CA THR A 43 -13.68 11.48 -15.22
C THR A 43 -14.81 10.58 -14.72
N GLY A 44 -15.39 10.92 -13.58
CA GLY A 44 -16.49 10.17 -13.01
C GLY A 44 -17.10 10.82 -11.77
N ALA A 45 -18.24 10.30 -11.34
CA ALA A 45 -18.89 10.69 -10.10
C ALA A 45 -18.45 9.78 -8.95
N MET A 46 -18.27 10.33 -7.76
CA MET A 46 -17.98 9.58 -6.52
C MET A 46 -18.72 10.20 -5.34
N LEU A 47 -19.12 9.38 -4.36
CA LEU A 47 -19.60 9.89 -3.08
C LEU A 47 -18.44 10.52 -2.32
N GLY A 48 -18.66 11.73 -1.81
CA GLY A 48 -17.70 12.42 -0.95
C GLY A 48 -18.20 12.60 0.47
N PRO A 49 -17.52 13.44 1.27
CA PRO A 49 -18.01 13.77 2.62
C PRO A 49 -19.39 14.43 2.54
N GLY A 50 -20.28 14.06 3.47
CA GLY A 50 -21.64 14.61 3.57
C GLY A 50 -21.70 16.02 4.18
N GLU A 51 -20.56 16.57 4.59
CA GLU A 51 -20.45 17.91 5.14
C GLU A 51 -20.26 18.93 4.00
N ASP A 52 -21.03 20.02 4.03
CA ASP A 52 -21.07 20.99 2.91
C ASP A 52 -19.79 21.82 2.75
N ASN A 53 -18.98 21.93 3.81
CA ASN A 53 -17.71 22.66 3.80
C ASN A 53 -16.50 21.79 3.43
N LYS A 54 -16.68 20.48 3.20
CA LYS A 54 -15.60 19.57 2.83
C LYS A 54 -15.64 19.23 1.35
N THR A 55 -14.48 18.87 0.81
CA THR A 55 -14.31 18.29 -0.52
C THR A 55 -13.73 16.88 -0.39
N VAL A 56 -13.77 16.11 -1.47
CA VAL A 56 -13.11 14.81 -1.55
C VAL A 56 -11.60 14.94 -1.32
N SER A 57 -10.98 13.97 -0.65
CA SER A 57 -9.52 13.93 -0.49
C SER A 57 -8.84 13.14 -1.62
N ASP A 58 -7.53 13.32 -1.78
CA ASP A 58 -6.71 12.53 -2.72
C ASP A 58 -6.92 11.02 -2.52
N GLN A 59 -6.99 10.56 -1.26
CA GLN A 59 -7.18 9.14 -0.94
C GLN A 59 -8.55 8.64 -1.39
N GLN A 60 -9.60 9.45 -1.23
CA GLN A 60 -10.94 9.07 -1.69
C GLN A 60 -10.99 9.01 -3.23
N VAL A 61 -10.40 9.99 -3.92
CA VAL A 61 -10.31 10.02 -5.39
C VAL A 61 -9.48 8.83 -5.89
N PHE A 62 -8.38 8.53 -5.20
CA PHE A 62 -7.53 7.39 -5.52
C PHE A 62 -8.34 6.10 -5.46
N ASN A 63 -8.98 5.82 -4.32
CA ASN A 63 -9.76 4.61 -4.13
C ASN A 63 -10.94 4.48 -5.11
N ALA A 64 -11.61 5.60 -5.43
CA ALA A 64 -12.76 5.59 -6.33
C ALA A 64 -12.38 5.30 -7.79
N PHE A 65 -11.25 5.84 -8.27
CA PHE A 65 -10.92 5.81 -9.70
C PHE A 65 -9.68 4.98 -10.06
N TRP A 66 -8.96 4.41 -9.09
CA TRP A 66 -7.75 3.62 -9.34
C TRP A 66 -7.97 2.51 -10.36
N GLY A 67 -9.05 1.73 -10.22
CA GLY A 67 -9.35 0.62 -11.14
C GLY A 67 -9.59 1.08 -12.58
N ASN A 68 -10.26 2.22 -12.77
CA ASN A 68 -10.51 2.82 -14.07
C ASN A 68 -9.21 3.40 -14.67
N ALA A 69 -8.40 4.06 -13.85
CA ALA A 69 -7.10 4.58 -14.26
C ALA A 69 -6.15 3.45 -14.68
N TYR A 70 -6.05 2.38 -13.90
CA TYR A 70 -5.24 1.22 -14.21
C TYR A 70 -5.69 0.56 -15.52
N ARG A 71 -7.00 0.35 -15.70
CA ARG A 71 -7.55 -0.20 -16.95
C ARG A 71 -7.24 0.69 -18.14
N SER A 72 -7.45 2.00 -18.02
CA SER A 72 -7.15 2.97 -19.09
C SER A 72 -5.66 2.97 -19.45
N CYS A 73 -4.78 3.04 -18.44
CA CYS A 73 -3.34 2.94 -18.64
C CYS A 73 -2.94 1.64 -19.35
N ARG A 74 -3.50 0.49 -18.95
CA ARG A 74 -3.23 -0.81 -19.60
C ARG A 74 -3.68 -0.90 -21.06
N ILE A 75 -4.70 -0.15 -21.46
CA ILE A 75 -5.18 -0.10 -22.85
C ILE A 75 -4.15 0.62 -23.75
N TYR A 76 -3.60 1.74 -23.29
CA TYR A 76 -2.68 2.57 -24.08
C TYR A 76 -1.19 2.23 -23.86
N HIS A 77 -0.86 1.69 -22.69
CA HIS A 77 0.49 1.35 -22.24
C HIS A 77 0.47 -0.05 -21.63
N SER A 78 0.64 -1.07 -22.48
CA SER A 78 0.49 -2.48 -22.11
C SER A 78 1.46 -2.94 -21.01
N ASP A 79 2.59 -2.27 -20.82
CA ASP A 79 3.58 -2.53 -19.79
C ASP A 79 3.26 -1.90 -18.43
N THR A 80 2.13 -1.19 -18.30
CA THR A 80 1.67 -0.62 -17.01
C THR A 80 1.55 -1.70 -15.94
N LYS A 81 2.25 -1.51 -14.82
CA LYS A 81 2.18 -2.33 -13.60
C LYS A 81 1.49 -1.61 -12.45
N SER A 82 1.61 -0.29 -12.34
CA SER A 82 0.90 0.50 -11.36
C SER A 82 0.48 1.86 -11.91
N VAL A 83 -0.39 2.55 -11.17
CA VAL A 83 -0.83 3.91 -11.49
C VAL A 83 -0.75 4.78 -10.26
N GLY A 84 -0.41 6.05 -10.46
CA GLY A 84 -0.38 7.06 -9.39
C GLY A 84 -1.33 8.22 -9.71
N LEU A 85 -2.07 8.68 -8.71
CA LEU A 85 -2.85 9.91 -8.82
C LEU A 85 -1.88 11.10 -8.82
N VAL A 86 -1.95 11.94 -9.84
CA VAL A 86 -1.09 13.13 -10.00
C VAL A 86 -1.81 14.37 -9.50
N SER A 87 -3.06 14.52 -9.92
CA SER A 87 -3.91 15.65 -9.52
C SER A 87 -5.37 15.31 -9.82
N TYR A 88 -6.28 16.09 -9.25
CA TYR A 88 -7.68 16.06 -9.63
C TYR A 88 -8.32 17.43 -9.50
N THR A 89 -9.49 17.57 -10.10
CA THR A 89 -10.34 18.75 -10.01
C THR A 89 -11.77 18.29 -9.77
N VAL A 90 -12.43 18.92 -8.80
CA VAL A 90 -13.87 18.78 -8.60
C VAL A 90 -14.56 19.73 -9.56
N ASN A 91 -15.32 19.18 -10.50
CA ASN A 91 -16.07 19.95 -11.49
C ASN A 91 -17.42 20.42 -10.93
N SER A 92 -18.08 19.58 -10.14
CA SER A 92 -19.38 19.88 -9.54
C SER A 92 -19.68 18.95 -8.37
N ARG A 93 -20.63 19.36 -7.50
CA ARG A 93 -21.26 18.53 -6.47
C ARG A 93 -22.78 18.54 -6.68
N ASP A 94 -23.42 17.38 -6.67
CA ASP A 94 -24.88 17.29 -6.74
C ASP A 94 -25.53 17.37 -5.34
N LEU A 95 -26.87 17.49 -5.31
CA LEU A 95 -27.64 17.56 -4.07
C LEU A 95 -27.62 16.25 -3.26
N GLN A 96 -27.15 15.15 -3.85
CA GLN A 96 -27.03 13.84 -3.21
C GLN A 96 -25.62 13.61 -2.63
N GLY A 97 -24.71 14.58 -2.79
CA GLY A 97 -23.33 14.49 -2.29
C GLY A 97 -22.37 13.76 -3.24
N HIS A 98 -22.74 13.56 -4.51
CA HIS A 98 -21.81 13.07 -5.52
C HIS A 98 -20.95 14.21 -6.06
N TYR A 99 -19.65 13.98 -6.09
CA TYR A 99 -18.65 14.86 -6.66
C TYR A 99 -18.30 14.35 -8.05
N ASN A 100 -18.50 15.19 -9.07
CA ASN A 100 -17.99 14.93 -10.41
C ASN A 100 -16.52 15.37 -10.44
N VAL A 101 -15.62 14.41 -10.60
CA VAL A 101 -14.18 14.61 -10.51
C VAL A 101 -13.53 14.29 -11.84
N THR A 102 -12.60 15.13 -12.27
CA THR A 102 -11.63 14.79 -13.32
C THR A 102 -10.27 14.65 -12.69
N SER A 103 -9.67 13.47 -12.84
CA SER A 103 -8.39 13.08 -12.23
C SER A 103 -7.36 12.76 -13.31
N MET A 104 -6.11 13.13 -13.03
CA MET A 104 -4.95 12.83 -13.86
C MET A 104 -4.10 11.76 -13.18
N TRP A 105 -3.71 10.77 -13.97
CA TRP A 105 -3.00 9.60 -13.50
C TRP A 105 -1.74 9.37 -14.31
N VAL A 106 -0.68 8.96 -13.63
CA VAL A 106 0.55 8.50 -14.25
C VAL A 106 0.52 6.97 -14.37
N CYS A 107 0.84 6.47 -15.55
CA CYS A 107 1.01 5.05 -15.84
C CYS A 107 2.49 4.70 -15.59
N LYS A 108 2.75 3.64 -14.82
CA LYS A 108 4.09 3.23 -14.40
C LYS A 108 4.34 1.78 -14.75
N ASN A 109 5.53 1.44 -15.25
CA ASN A 109 5.91 0.06 -15.59
C ASN A 109 6.63 -0.70 -14.46
N ASN A 110 6.65 -0.13 -13.26
CA ASN A 110 7.11 -0.74 -12.01
C ASN A 110 5.99 -0.68 -10.96
N PRO A 111 5.83 -1.66 -10.06
CA PRO A 111 4.82 -1.64 -9.00
C PRO A 111 4.95 -0.40 -8.10
#